data_AF-A0A316G2Z8-F1
#
_entry.id   AF-A0A316G2Z8-F1
#
_cell.length_a   1.000
_cell.length_b   1.000
_cell.length_c   1.000
_cell.angle_alpha   90.00
_cell.angle_beta   90.00
_cell.angle_gamma   90.00
#
_symmetry.space_group_name_H-M   'P 1'
#
loop_
_entity.id
_entity.type
_entity.pdbx_description
1 polymer ?
#
loop_
_entity_poly.entity_id
_entity_poly.type
_entity_poly.pdbx_seq_one_letter_code
_entity_poly.pdbx_strand_id
1 'polypeptide(L)'
;MEYRLTDGDKHYIWQVVRHAAEQSGGYHQLFSMPLDFAEADNKIEFNWPVWMRAIKVYISSRYGDEALKHLLLEILAEVYNPENYRQHIEKAAINSNLEVIQTLKSQVK
;
A
#
# COMPACT_ATOMS: atom_id res chain seq x y z
N MET A 1 6.72 -21.27 5.28
CA MET A 1 7.46 -20.42 4.33
C MET A 1 7.35 -18.99 4.82
N GLU A 2 8.44 -18.25 4.85
CA GLU A 2 8.41 -16.81 5.16
C GLU A 2 8.16 -16.06 3.85
N TYR A 3 7.00 -15.43 3.72
CA TYR A 3 6.69 -14.63 2.54
C TYR A 3 7.29 -13.24 2.72
N ARG A 4 8.31 -12.89 1.93
CA ARG A 4 8.94 -11.57 1.97
C ARG A 4 8.58 -10.76 0.75
N LEU A 5 7.95 -9.60 0.98
CA LEU A 5 7.68 -8.60 -0.06
C LEU A 5 9.00 -8.00 -0.56
N THR A 6 9.18 -7.97 -1.88
CA THR A 6 10.29 -7.24 -2.51
C THR A 6 10.04 -5.74 -2.45
N ASP A 7 11.08 -4.94 -2.73
CA ASP A 7 10.93 -3.48 -2.81
C ASP A 7 9.93 -3.05 -3.90
N GLY A 8 9.83 -3.83 -4.99
CA GLY A 8 8.84 -3.59 -6.05
C GLY A 8 7.41 -3.81 -5.59
N ASP A 9 7.17 -4.83 -4.76
CA ASP A 9 5.84 -5.10 -4.19
C ASP A 9 5.43 -4.00 -3.22
N LYS A 10 6.36 -3.60 -2.34
CA LYS A 10 6.15 -2.48 -1.42
C LYS A 10 5.86 -1.19 -2.17
N HIS A 11 6.60 -0.90 -3.23
CA HIS A 11 6.35 0.27 -4.06
C HIS A 11 4.95 0.26 -4.66
N TYR A 12 4.52 -0.87 -5.24
CA TYR A 12 3.17 -1.02 -5.78
C TYR A 12 2.09 -0.82 -4.72
N ILE A 13 2.24 -1.45 -3.54
CA ILE A 13 1.31 -1.30 -2.40
C ILE A 13 1.16 0.17 -2.02
N TRP A 14 2.27 0.89 -1.85
CA TRP A 14 2.23 2.30 -1.49
C TRP A 14 1.66 3.20 -2.59
N GLN A 15 1.82 2.86 -3.87
CA GLN A 15 1.12 3.54 -4.96
C GLN A 15 -0.40 3.38 -4.85
N VAL A 16 -0.89 2.18 -4.56
CA VAL A 16 -2.32 1.93 -4.35
C VAL A 16 -2.85 2.73 -3.15
N VAL A 17 -2.13 2.72 -2.02
CA VAL A 17 -2.51 3.46 -0.82
C VAL A 17 -2.55 4.96 -1.08
N ARG A 18 -1.53 5.51 -1.74
CA ARG A 18 -1.49 6.93 -2.11
C ARG A 18 -2.67 7.31 -2.99
N HIS A 19 -2.94 6.53 -4.04
CA HIS A 19 -4.07 6.80 -4.94
C HIS A 19 -5.41 6.75 -4.20
N ALA A 20 -5.59 5.77 -3.32
CA ALA A 20 -6.79 5.64 -2.51
C ALA A 20 -6.95 6.80 -1.52
N ALA A 21 -5.85 7.27 -0.92
CA ALA A 21 -5.84 8.43 -0.04
C ALA A 21 -6.22 9.71 -0.81
N GLU A 22 -5.67 9.92 -2.01
CA GLU A 22 -6.02 11.06 -2.88
C GLU A 22 -7.52 11.04 -3.23
N GLN A 23 -8.09 9.88 -3.56
CA GLN A 23 -9.51 9.73 -3.86
C GLN A 23 -10.42 9.92 -2.63
N SER A 24 -9.93 9.55 -1.45
CA SER A 24 -10.70 9.61 -0.20
C SER A 24 -10.62 10.99 0.48
N GLY A 25 -9.85 11.94 -0.04
CA GLY A 25 -9.65 13.27 0.58
C GLY A 25 -8.52 13.33 1.61
N GLY A 26 -7.64 12.32 1.62
CA GLY A 26 -6.42 12.27 2.42
C GLY A 26 -6.23 10.96 3.18
N TYR A 27 -5.03 10.78 3.74
CA TYR A 27 -4.66 9.59 4.52
C TYR A 27 -5.59 9.34 5.71
N HIS A 28 -5.86 10.38 6.51
CA HIS A 28 -6.74 10.22 7.67
C HIS A 28 -8.16 9.82 7.28
N GLN A 29 -8.66 10.32 6.15
CA GLN A 29 -10.00 9.97 5.67
C GLN A 29 -10.05 8.54 5.12
N LEU A 30 -8.98 8.07 4.46
CA LEU A 30 -8.84 6.70 3.98
C LEU A 30 -8.96 5.66 5.10
N PHE A 31 -8.39 5.97 6.27
CA PHE A 31 -8.38 5.09 7.46
C PHE A 31 -9.39 5.51 8.52
N SER A 32 -10.36 6.37 8.19
CA SER A 32 -11.38 6.84 9.13
C SER A 32 -12.38 5.76 9.53
N MET A 33 -12.56 4.74 8.68
CA MET A 33 -13.41 3.57 8.96
C MET A 33 -12.54 2.41 9.45
N PRO A 34 -12.92 1.76 10.56
CA PRO A 34 -12.21 0.58 11.05
C PRO A 34 -12.38 -0.60 10.08
N LEU A 35 -11.42 -1.54 10.13
CA LEU A 35 -11.57 -2.81 9.44
C LEU A 35 -12.72 -3.59 10.07
N ASP A 36 -13.72 -3.91 9.26
CA ASP A 36 -14.88 -4.68 9.67
C ASP A 36 -14.62 -6.19 9.48
N PHE A 37 -15.23 -7.03 10.31
CA PHE A 37 -15.09 -8.47 10.25
C PHE A 37 -16.35 -9.17 10.77
N ALA A 38 -16.59 -10.37 10.25
CA ALA A 38 -17.67 -11.25 10.69
C ALA A 38 -17.09 -12.58 11.16
N GLU A 39 -17.77 -13.21 12.13
CA GLU A 39 -17.51 -14.60 12.50
C GLU A 39 -18.48 -15.51 11.75
N ALA A 40 -17.94 -16.47 10.99
CA ALA A 40 -18.71 -17.49 10.29
C ALA A 40 -17.99 -18.85 10.40
N ASP A 41 -18.71 -19.88 10.84
CA ASP A 41 -18.22 -21.28 10.89
C ASP A 41 -16.83 -21.44 11.52
N ASN A 42 -16.63 -20.88 12.72
CA ASN A 42 -15.34 -20.85 13.44
C ASN A 42 -14.19 -20.18 12.67
N LYS A 43 -14.50 -19.26 11.75
CA LYS A 43 -13.53 -18.45 11.01
C LYS A 43 -13.87 -16.97 11.15
N ILE A 44 -12.83 -16.15 11.15
CA ILE A 44 -12.94 -14.70 11.03
C ILE A 44 -12.84 -14.35 9.55
N GLU A 45 -13.86 -13.68 9.01
CA GLU A 45 -13.87 -13.15 7.66
C GLU A 45 -13.75 -11.62 7.71
N PHE A 46 -12.69 -11.08 7.12
CA PHE A 46 -12.47 -9.64 7.04
C PHE A 46 -13.20 -9.02 5.85
N ASN A 47 -13.98 -7.97 6.12
CA ASN A 47 -14.60 -7.12 5.12
C ASN A 47 -13.58 -6.09 4.64
N TRP A 48 -12.73 -6.50 3.69
CA TRP A 48 -11.64 -5.67 3.20
C TRP A 48 -12.15 -4.40 2.48
N PRO A 49 -11.58 -3.21 2.80
CA PRO A 49 -11.89 -1.98 2.09
C PRO A 49 -11.71 -2.10 0.58
N VAL A 50 -12.55 -1.40 -0.19
CA VAL A 50 -12.54 -1.48 -1.67
C VAL A 50 -11.15 -1.19 -2.25
N TRP A 51 -10.42 -0.23 -1.68
CA TRP A 51 -9.08 0.13 -2.14
C TRP A 51 -8.05 -0.99 -1.98
N MET A 52 -8.24 -1.92 -1.03
CA MET A 52 -7.36 -3.07 -0.84
C MET A 52 -7.55 -4.17 -1.90
N ARG A 53 -8.62 -4.11 -2.72
CA ARG A 53 -8.86 -5.14 -3.76
C ARG A 53 -7.69 -5.28 -4.73
N ALA A 54 -7.07 -4.16 -5.14
CA ALA A 54 -5.92 -4.18 -6.03
C ALA A 54 -4.72 -4.90 -5.40
N ILE A 55 -4.41 -4.61 -4.13
CA ILE A 55 -3.36 -5.29 -3.36
C ILE A 55 -3.69 -6.78 -3.21
N LYS A 56 -4.95 -7.12 -2.91
CA LYS A 56 -5.39 -8.51 -2.75
C LYS A 56 -5.16 -9.34 -4.02
N VAL A 57 -5.58 -8.81 -5.16
CA VAL A 57 -5.37 -9.47 -6.47
C VAL A 57 -3.88 -9.59 -6.79
N TYR A 58 -3.10 -8.55 -6.55
CA TYR A 58 -1.66 -8.53 -6.79
C TYR A 58 -0.92 -9.61 -5.98
N ILE A 59 -1.18 -9.67 -4.67
CA ILE A 59 -0.51 -10.62 -3.78
C ILE A 59 -0.95 -12.06 -4.07
N SER A 60 -2.26 -12.30 -4.27
CA SER A 60 -2.77 -13.63 -4.62
C SER A 60 -2.14 -14.13 -5.92
N SER A 61 -2.05 -13.27 -6.96
CA SER A 61 -1.45 -13.64 -8.23
C SER A 61 0.04 -13.95 -8.14
N ARG A 62 0.78 -13.36 -7.20
CA ARG A 62 2.24 -13.47 -7.13
C ARG A 62 2.73 -14.49 -6.11
N TYR A 63 2.01 -14.65 -5.01
CA TYR A 63 2.40 -15.48 -3.87
C TYR A 63 1.39 -16.58 -3.52
N GLY A 64 0.21 -16.57 -4.14
CA GLY A 64 -0.88 -17.51 -3.86
C GLY A 64 -1.74 -17.12 -2.66
N ASP A 65 -2.88 -17.81 -2.53
CA ASP A 65 -3.91 -17.49 -1.54
C ASP A 65 -3.48 -17.78 -0.09
N GLU A 66 -2.56 -18.72 0.13
CA GLU A 66 -2.02 -18.96 1.47
C GLU A 66 -1.14 -17.78 1.94
N ALA A 67 -0.28 -17.26 1.06
CA ALA A 67 0.50 -16.06 1.37
C ALA A 67 -0.38 -14.84 1.60
N LEU A 68 -1.44 -14.70 0.81
CA LEU A 68 -2.41 -13.62 0.91
C LEU A 68 -2.98 -13.47 2.32
N LYS A 69 -3.38 -14.58 2.94
CA LYS A 69 -3.97 -14.59 4.30
C LYS A 69 -3.04 -14.00 5.35
N HIS A 70 -1.73 -14.23 5.21
CA HIS A 70 -0.71 -13.70 6.11
C HIS A 70 -0.35 -12.25 5.77
N LEU A 71 -0.04 -12.00 4.49
CA LEU A 71 0.50 -10.72 4.04
C LEU A 71 -0.53 -9.59 4.11
N LEU A 72 -1.83 -9.83 3.91
CA LEU A 72 -2.79 -8.72 3.84
C LEU A 72 -2.91 -7.94 5.15
N LEU A 73 -2.86 -8.64 6.29
CA LEU A 73 -2.89 -8.03 7.61
C LEU A 73 -1.58 -7.30 7.92
N GLU A 74 -0.44 -7.88 7.57
CA GLU A 74 0.87 -7.24 7.70
C GLU A 74 0.95 -5.96 6.87
N ILE A 75 0.49 -6.01 5.62
CA ILE A 75 0.40 -4.85 4.74
C ILE A 75 -0.51 -3.80 5.35
N LEU A 76 -1.71 -4.17 5.82
CA LEU A 76 -2.62 -3.22 6.44
C LEU A 76 -1.98 -2.54 7.66
N ALA A 77 -1.31 -3.30 8.53
CA ALA A 77 -0.61 -2.76 9.69
C ALA A 77 0.52 -1.80 9.30
N GLU A 78 1.27 -2.12 8.24
CA GLU A 78 2.34 -1.26 7.72
C GLU A 78 1.79 0.07 7.19
N VAL A 79 0.69 0.03 6.42
CA VAL A 79 0.13 1.22 5.77
C VAL A 79 -0.76 2.05 6.68
N TYR A 80 -1.33 1.45 7.73
CA TYR A 80 -2.09 2.13 8.78
C TYR A 80 -1.21 2.97 9.72
N ASN A 81 0.12 2.81 9.67
CA ASN A 81 1.03 3.67 10.41
C ASN A 81 1.23 5.02 9.69
N PRO A 82 0.80 6.17 10.28
CA PRO A 82 0.92 7.48 9.64
C PRO A 82 2.37 7.88 9.36
N GLU A 83 3.31 7.41 10.18
CA GLU A 83 4.74 7.70 10.02
C GLU A 83 5.31 7.02 8.78
N ASN A 84 4.89 5.77 8.50
CA ASN A 84 5.30 5.06 7.30
C ASN A 84 4.77 5.76 6.04
N TYR A 85 3.52 6.23 6.09
CA TYR A 85 2.94 7.00 4.99
C TYR A 85 3.70 8.32 4.75
N ARG A 86 4.01 9.06 5.83
CA ARG A 86 4.79 10.30 5.76
C ARG A 86 6.15 10.06 5.09
N GLN A 87 6.89 9.06 5.56
CA GLN A 87 8.20 8.69 4.99
C GLN A 87 8.10 8.31 3.51
N HIS A 88 7.05 7.59 3.10
CA HIS A 88 6.84 7.24 1.70
C HIS A 88 6.59 8.49 0.83
N ILE A 89 5.73 9.40 1.29
CA ILE A 89 5.43 10.65 0.56
C ILE A 89 6.66 11.56 0.48
N GLU A 90 7.41 11.72 1.57
CA GLU A 90 8.66 12.48 1.59
C GLU A 90 9.69 11.91 0.59
N LYS A 91 9.88 10.58 0.59
CA LYS A 91 10.76 9.89 -0.36
C LYS A 91 10.30 10.09 -1.82
N ALA A 92 9.01 10.03 -2.08
CA ALA A 92 8.45 10.26 -3.41
C ALA A 92 8.68 11.71 -3.89
N ALA A 93 8.53 12.70 -3.00
CA ALA A 93 8.80 14.10 -3.30
C ALA A 93 10.29 14.35 -3.60
N ILE A 94 11.18 13.74 -2.82
CA ILE A 94 12.64 13.82 -3.06
C ILE A 94 13.01 13.24 -4.42
N ASN A 95 12.50 12.06 -4.76
CA ASN A 95 12.79 11.41 -6.04
C ASN A 95 12.28 12.26 -7.23
N SER A 96 11.07 12.80 -7.15
CA SER A 96 10.53 13.67 -8.20
C SER A 96 11.38 14.93 -8.40
N ASN A 97 11.86 15.55 -7.31
CA ASN A 97 12.75 16.70 -7.40
C ASN A 97 14.10 16.36 -8.03
N LEU A 98 14.65 15.18 -7.76
CA LEU A 98 15.90 14.71 -8.37
C LEU A 98 15.77 14.48 -9.87
N GLU A 99 14.66 13.89 -10.33
CA GLU A 99 14.38 13.69 -11.76
C GLU A 99 14.27 15.03 -12.51
N VAL A 100 13.61 16.03 -11.92
CA VAL A 100 13.53 17.39 -12.48
C VAL A 100 14.92 18.01 -12.60
N ILE A 101 15.74 17.92 -11.55
CA ILE A 101 17.11 18.47 -11.57
C ILE A 101 17.97 17.78 -12.64
N GLN A 102 17.86 16.46 -12.80
CA GLN A 102 18.60 15.73 -13.83
C GLN A 102 18.16 16.13 -15.24
N THR A 103 16.85 16.30 -15.45
CA THR A 103 16.28 16.75 -16.73
C THR A 103 16.73 18.17 -17.07
N LEU A 104 16.74 19.09 -16.11
CA LEU A 104 17.24 20.45 -16.32
C LEU A 104 18.74 20.44 -16.64
N LYS A 105 19.54 19.59 -16.00
CA LYS A 105 20.97 19.46 -16.28
C LYS A 105 21.27 18.89 -17.68
N SER A 106 20.42 18.02 -18.22
CA SER A 106 20.61 17.47 -19.56
C SER A 106 20.21 18.43 -20.68
N GLN A 107 19.32 19.39 -20.40
CA GLN A 107 18.88 20.42 -21.36
C GLN A 107 19.84 21.62 -21.47
N VAL A 108 20.80 21.76 -20.53
CA VAL A 108 21.77 22.87 -20.48
C VAL A 108 23.16 22.45 -21.02
N LYS A 109 23.24 21.29 -21.69
CA LYS A 109 24.44 20.81 -22.40
C LYS A 109 24.22 20.84 -23.90
#